data_AF-A0A5P8VS19-F1
#
_entry.id   AF-A0A5P8VS19-F1
#
_cell.length_a   1.000
_cell.length_b   1.000
_cell.length_c   1.000
_cell.angle_alpha   90.00
_cell.angle_beta   90.00
_cell.angle_gamma   90.00
#
_symmetry.space_group_name_H-M   'P 1'
#
loop_
_entity.id
_entity.type
_entity.pdbx_description
1 polymer ?
#
loop_
_entity_poly.entity_id
_entity_poly.type
_entity_poly.pdbx_seq_one_letter_code
_entity_poly.pdbx_strand_id
1 'polypeptide(L)' 'MGRFRFRLGCPVASVSVVEFSSHGSLVKVLADRSHLDQGLRNLPGT' A
#
# COMPACT_ATOMS: atom_id res chain seq x y z
N MET A 1 -22.71 -9.98 14.03
CA MET A 1 -21.91 -10.05 12.78
C MET A 1 -20.73 -9.09 12.90
N GLY A 2 -19.52 -9.62 13.01
CA GLY A 2 -18.31 -8.84 13.28
C GLY A 2 -17.98 -7.88 12.14
N ARG A 3 -17.67 -6.62 12.46
CA ARG A 3 -17.23 -5.62 11.48
C ARG A 3 -15.84 -6.00 11.00
N PHE A 4 -15.70 -6.39 9.74
CA PHE A 4 -14.38 -6.54 9.12
C PHE A 4 -13.67 -5.18 9.16
N ARG A 5 -12.63 -5.08 9.99
CA ARG A 5 -11.73 -3.92 10.06
C ARG A 5 -10.42 -4.31 9.42
N PHE A 6 -10.27 -3.96 8.15
CA PHE A 6 -8.99 -4.05 7.49
C PHE A 6 -8.15 -2.82 7.81
N ARG A 7 -6.94 -3.02 8.31
CA ARG A 7 -5.95 -1.96 8.48
C ARG A 7 -4.92 -2.11 7.39
N LEU A 8 -4.92 -1.16 6.46
CA LEU A 8 -3.85 -1.01 5.49
C LEU A 8 -2.66 -0.39 6.20
N GLY A 9 -1.50 -1.05 6.11
CA GLY A 9 -0.24 -0.37 6.40
C GLY A 9 -0.06 0.77 5.41
N CYS A 10 0.37 1.93 5.90
CA CYS A 10 0.79 3.06 5.06
C CYS A 10 2.26 3.39 5.39
N PRO A 11 3.22 2.55 4.96
CA PRO A 11 4.63 2.81 5.17
C PRO A 11 5.05 4.13 4.52
N VAL A 12 6.10 4.75 5.03
CA VAL A 12 6.58 6.03 4.47
C VAL A 12 7.00 5.85 3.02
N ALA A 13 6.70 6.85 2.18
CA ALA A 13 6.99 6.85 0.76
C ALA A 13 6.45 5.62 0.00
N SER A 14 5.43 4.94 0.53
CA SER A 14 4.82 3.81 -0.16
C SER A 14 3.86 4.26 -1.27
N VAL A 15 3.82 3.50 -2.36
CA VAL A 15 2.97 3.78 -3.52
C VAL A 15 1.88 2.73 -3.63
N SER A 16 0.63 3.16 -3.74
CA SER A 16 -0.50 2.27 -4.05
C SER A 16 -1.13 2.70 -5.37
N VAL A 17 -1.40 1.72 -6.24
CA VAL A 17 -2.00 1.95 -7.56
C VAL A 17 -3.38 1.33 -7.57
N VAL A 18 -4.38 2.16 -7.78
CA VAL A 18 -5.79 1.76 -7.89
C VAL A 18 -6.29 2.08 -9.28
N GLU A 19 -6.79 1.07 -9.98
CA GLU A 19 -7.43 1.22 -11.27
C GLU A 19 -8.93 1.37 -11.07
N PHE A 20 -9.53 2.41 -11.65
CA PHE A 20 -10.98 2.60 -11.66
C PHE A 20 -11.53 2.17 -13.01
N SER A 21 -12.44 1.19 -12.99
CA SER A 21 -13.12 0.67 -14.17
C SER A 21 -14.63 0.77 -14.03
N SER A 22 -15.37 0.43 -15.10
CA SER A 22 -16.85 0.40 -15.08
C SER A 22 -17.43 -0.57 -14.05
N HIS A 23 -16.67 -1.57 -13.61
CA HIS A 23 -17.09 -2.59 -12.64
C HIS A 23 -16.59 -2.29 -11.21
N GLY A 24 -15.97 -1.13 -11.00
CA GLY A 24 -15.44 -0.69 -9.71
C GLY A 24 -13.93 -0.50 -9.69
N SER A 25 -13.41 -0.25 -8.48
CA SER A 25 -11.99 -0.04 -8.23
C SER A 25 -11.24 -1.36 -7.99
N LEU A 26 -10.13 -1.56 -8.66
CA LEU A 26 -9.21 -2.68 -8.47
C LEU A 26 -7.87 -2.19 -7.93
N VAL A 27 -7.44 -2.74 -6.80
CA VAL A 27 -6.09 -2.50 -6.27
C VAL A 27 -5.09 -3.33 -7.08
N LYS A 28 -4.18 -2.66 -7.80
CA LYS A 28 -3.11 -3.31 -8.58
C LYS A 28 -1.85 -3.49 -7.77
N VAL A 29 -1.51 -2.47 -7.00
CA VAL A 29 -0.31 -2.41 -6.18
C VAL A 29 -0.69 -1.76 -4.87
N LEU A 30 -0.20 -2.31 -3.76
CA LEU A 30 -0.51 -1.83 -2.42
C LEU A 30 0.78 -1.64 -1.62
N ALA A 31 0.97 -0.44 -1.09
CA ALA A 31 2.08 -0.07 -0.23
C ALA A 31 3.48 -0.44 -0.79
N ASP A 32 3.69 -0.29 -2.10
CA ASP A 32 4.97 -0.61 -2.74
C ASP A 32 6.09 0.35 -2.34
N ARG A 33 7.25 -0.23 -2.05
CA ARG A 33 8.50 0.46 -1.71
C ARG A 33 9.68 -0.06 -2.52
N SER A 34 9.43 -0.80 -3.60
CA SER A 34 10.46 -1.39 -4.46
C SER A 34 11.37 -0.34 -5.11
N HIS A 35 10.85 0.87 -5.32
CA HIS A 35 11.60 2.02 -5.85
C HIS A 35 12.57 2.66 -4.85
N LEU A 36 12.48 2.33 -3.56
CA LEU A 36 13.39 2.82 -2.53
C LEU A 36 14.63 1.94 -2.44
N ASP A 37 15.79 2.55 -2.24
CA ASP A 37 17.02 1.82 -1.95
C ASP A 37 16.91 1.04 -0.62
N GLN A 38 17.70 -0.04 -0.51
CA GLN A 38 17.65 -0.96 0.62
C GLN A 38 17.90 -0.26 1.97
N GLY A 39 18.73 0.79 1.99
CA GLY A 39 18.95 1.59 3.21
C GLY A 39 17.65 2.25 3.71
N LEU A 40 16.92 2.92 2.81
CA LEU A 40 15.68 3.63 3.15
C LEU A 40 14.55 2.68 3.55
N ARG A 41 14.49 1.49 2.94
CA ARG A 41 13.46 0.48 3.25
C ARG A 41 13.57 -0.09 4.66
N ASN A 42 14.78 -0.08 5.23
CA ASN A 42 15.09 -0.69 6.51
C ASN A 42 15.22 0.34 7.65
N LEU A 43 14.97 1.62 7.38
CA LEU A 43 15.02 2.63 8.43
C LEU A 43 13.94 2.35 9.49
N PRO A 44 14.31 2.34 10.80
CA PRO A 44 13.35 2.10 11.86
C PRO A 44 12.31 3.23 11.90
N GLY A 45 11.03 2.86 11.99
CA GLY A 45 9.91 3.80 12.02
C GLY A 45 9.32 4.16 10.65
N THR A 46 9.73 3.46 9.58
CA THR A 46 9.12 3.57 8.24
C THR A 46 8.19 2.42 7.90
#